data_AF-A0A7J8YLL5-F1
#
_entry.id   AF-A0A7J8YLL5-F1
#
_cell.length_a   1.000
_cell.length_b   1.000
_cell.length_c   1.000
_cell.angle_alpha   90.00
_cell.angle_beta   90.00
_cell.angle_gamma   90.00
#
_symmetry.space_group_name_H-M   'P 1'
#
loop_
_entity.id
_entity.type
_entity.pdbx_description
1 polymer ?
#
loop_
_entity_poly.entity_id
_entity_poly.type
_entity_poly.pdbx_seq_one_letter_code
_entity_poly.pdbx_strand_id
1 'polypeptide(L)'
;MYKYISRNLLFVATVARKGSGEIGSVTPEESWLVAYLIDTVTGRILHRVTHHGSQGPVHAVFSENWVVYHYFNLKAHRYEMSVIEIYDQSRADNKDVWKLVLGKHNLTSPISLYSRPDVITKSQSYFFTHSVKTIAVTSTTKGITSKQLLIGTIGDQVC
;
A
#
# COMPACT_ATOMS: atom_id res chain seq x y z
N MET A 1 8.82 15.64 -1.91
CA MET A 1 8.79 14.35 -1.21
C MET A 1 9.26 13.33 -2.23
N TYR A 2 10.29 12.53 -1.94
CA TYR A 2 10.82 11.58 -2.91
C TYR A 2 10.07 10.26 -2.78
N LYS A 3 9.70 9.63 -3.91
CA LYS A 3 9.06 8.30 -3.89
C LYS A 3 10.07 7.26 -3.39
N TYR A 4 9.65 6.37 -2.50
CA TYR A 4 10.46 5.24 -2.10
C TYR A 4 10.22 4.07 -3.08
N ILE A 5 11.25 3.70 -3.85
CA ILE A 5 11.16 2.64 -4.87
C ILE A 5 12.10 1.51 -4.47
N SER A 6 11.54 0.36 -4.09
CA SER A 6 12.30 -0.85 -3.79
C SER A 6 11.59 -2.06 -4.38
N ARG A 7 12.36 -2.95 -5.04
CA ARG A 7 11.85 -4.22 -5.59
C ARG A 7 11.63 -5.29 -4.51
N ASN A 8 12.12 -5.03 -3.29
CA ASN A 8 12.11 -6.00 -2.20
C ASN A 8 11.00 -5.71 -1.19
N LEU A 9 10.03 -4.89 -1.54
CA LEU A 9 8.84 -4.67 -0.73
C LEU A 9 7.81 -5.74 -0.99
N LEU A 10 7.28 -6.29 0.10
CA LEU A 10 6.15 -7.21 0.09
C LEU A 10 5.00 -6.60 0.86
N PHE A 11 3.82 -6.61 0.24
CA PHE A 11 2.57 -6.33 0.93
C PHE A 11 1.96 -7.63 1.44
N VAL A 12 1.57 -7.65 2.71
CA VAL A 12 0.87 -8.78 3.33
C VAL A 12 -0.37 -8.25 4.02
N ALA A 13 -1.53 -8.85 3.74
CA ALA A 13 -2.75 -8.60 4.47
C ALA A 13 -3.15 -9.87 5.24
N THR A 14 -3.52 -9.69 6.49
CA THR A 14 -4.03 -10.77 7.35
C THR A 14 -5.42 -10.39 7.84
N VAL A 15 -6.29 -11.38 7.97
CA VAL A 15 -7.65 -11.21 8.48
C VAL A 15 -7.84 -12.10 9.70
N ALA A 16 -8.70 -11.68 10.62
CA ALA A 16 -9.10 -12.51 11.75
C ALA A 16 -9.60 -13.88 11.26
N ARG A 17 -9.20 -14.97 11.93
CA ARG A 17 -9.56 -16.35 11.53
C ARG A 17 -11.07 -16.55 11.39
N LYS A 18 -11.86 -15.95 12.28
CA LYS A 18 -13.33 -16.00 12.19
C LYS A 18 -13.82 -15.24 10.95
N GLY A 19 -13.15 -14.15 10.57
CA GLY A 19 -13.51 -13.25 9.46
C GLY A 19 -13.04 -13.73 8.08
N SER A 20 -12.54 -14.95 7.95
CA SER A 20 -12.25 -15.56 6.64
C SER A 20 -13.46 -16.21 5.98
N GLY A 21 -14.60 -16.28 6.68
CA GLY A 21 -15.87 -16.82 6.17
C GLY A 21 -16.67 -15.82 5.34
N GLU A 22 -17.94 -16.14 5.08
CA GLU A 22 -18.87 -15.26 4.38
C GLU A 22 -19.03 -13.91 5.09
N ILE A 23 -19.26 -12.84 4.32
CA ILE A 23 -19.43 -11.50 4.86
C ILE A 23 -20.63 -11.48 5.83
N GLY A 24 -20.42 -10.99 7.05
CA GLY A 24 -21.45 -10.94 8.09
C GLY A 24 -21.52 -12.16 9.02
N SER A 25 -20.65 -13.17 8.82
CA SER A 25 -20.52 -14.31 9.73
C SER A 25 -19.83 -13.99 11.07
N VAL A 26 -19.32 -12.77 11.23
CA VAL A 26 -18.55 -12.33 12.41
C VAL A 26 -19.02 -10.96 12.87
N THR A 27 -19.00 -10.75 14.19
CA THR A 27 -19.30 -9.43 14.75
C THR A 27 -18.17 -8.44 14.48
N PRO A 28 -18.45 -7.13 14.33
CA PRO A 28 -17.40 -6.13 14.08
C PRO A 28 -16.33 -6.04 15.17
N GLU A 29 -16.60 -6.51 16.39
CA GLU A 29 -15.66 -6.52 17.51
C GLU A 29 -14.62 -7.65 17.39
N GLU A 30 -15.02 -8.79 16.82
CA GLU A 30 -14.16 -9.96 16.63
C GLU A 30 -13.42 -9.95 15.29
N SER A 31 -13.78 -9.04 14.38
CA SER A 31 -13.18 -8.94 13.05
C SER A 31 -12.12 -7.84 12.98
N TRP A 32 -11.01 -8.14 12.32
CA TRP A 32 -9.98 -7.17 12.01
C TRP A 32 -9.19 -7.60 10.78
N LEU A 33 -8.61 -6.61 10.12
CA LEU A 33 -7.66 -6.78 9.03
C LEU A 33 -6.39 -6.02 9.38
N VAL A 34 -5.22 -6.63 9.22
CA VAL A 34 -3.94 -5.93 9.35
C VAL A 34 -3.18 -6.02 8.03
N ALA A 35 -2.82 -4.84 7.52
CA ALA A 35 -1.99 -4.65 6.35
C ALA A 35 -0.55 -4.33 6.78
N TYR A 36 0.42 -5.04 6.21
CA TYR A 36 1.85 -4.91 6.47
C TYR A 36 2.60 -4.58 5.18
N LEU A 37 3.55 -3.67 5.28
CA LEU A 37 4.61 -3.47 4.30
C LEU A 37 5.91 -3.99 4.89
N ILE A 38 6.48 -5.00 4.26
CA ILE A 38 7.64 -5.74 4.77
C ILE A 38 8.78 -5.60 3.76
N ASP A 39 9.97 -5.28 4.25
CA ASP A 39 11.20 -5.44 3.49
C ASP A 39 11.63 -6.91 3.53
N THR A 40 11.62 -7.56 2.38
CA THR A 40 11.94 -8.99 2.23
C THR A 40 13.42 -9.32 2.44
N VAL A 41 14.33 -8.33 2.35
CA VAL A 41 15.76 -8.57 2.59
C VAL A 41 16.05 -8.63 4.08
N THR A 42 15.52 -7.66 4.84
CA THR A 42 15.79 -7.54 6.28
C THR A 42 14.72 -8.16 7.16
N GLY A 43 13.55 -8.50 6.60
CA GLY A 43 12.35 -8.94 7.34
C GLY A 43 11.66 -7.80 8.11
N ARG A 44 12.10 -6.55 7.94
CA ARG A 44 11.59 -5.42 8.72
C ARG A 44 10.20 -5.02 8.26
N ILE A 45 9.29 -4.82 9.22
CA ILE A 45 8.00 -4.18 8.98
C ILE A 45 8.23 -2.66 8.87
N LEU A 46 8.05 -2.12 7.67
CA LEU A 46 8.17 -0.69 7.39
C LEU A 46 6.90 0.06 7.80
N HIS A 47 5.74 -0.57 7.61
CA HIS A 47 4.46 0.02 7.96
C HIS A 47 3.44 -1.06 8.32
N ARG A 48 2.55 -0.71 9.25
CA ARG A 48 1.46 -1.57 9.73
C ARG A 48 0.21 -0.73 9.92
N VAL A 49 -0.90 -1.15 9.32
CA VAL A 49 -2.22 -0.55 9.51
C VAL A 49 -3.20 -1.61 9.95
N THR A 50 -3.96 -1.32 11.00
CA THR A 50 -5.02 -2.19 11.50
C THR A 50 -6.37 -1.56 11.22
N HIS A 51 -7.24 -2.31 10.54
CA HIS A 51 -8.63 -1.96 10.28
C HIS A 51 -9.54 -2.81 11.15
N HIS A 52 -10.12 -2.20 12.18
CA HIS A 52 -11.04 -2.87 13.11
C HIS A 52 -12.44 -3.00 12.50
N GLY A 53 -13.09 -4.14 12.73
CA GLY A 53 -14.40 -4.44 12.14
C GLY A 53 -14.34 -4.56 10.63
N SER A 54 -13.23 -5.02 10.08
CA SER A 54 -13.06 -5.25 8.64
C SER A 54 -12.90 -6.74 8.35
N GLN A 55 -13.39 -7.18 7.20
CA GLN A 55 -13.46 -8.58 6.77
C GLN A 55 -12.90 -8.72 5.35
N GLY A 56 -12.35 -9.90 5.06
CA GLY A 56 -11.97 -10.28 3.69
C GLY A 56 -13.18 -10.67 2.82
N PRO A 57 -12.95 -11.07 1.56
CA PRO A 57 -11.65 -11.29 0.93
C PRO A 57 -10.89 -9.98 0.66
N VAL A 58 -9.56 -10.05 0.73
CA VAL A 58 -8.67 -8.90 0.46
C VAL A 58 -8.06 -9.05 -0.92
N HIS A 59 -8.31 -8.08 -1.78
CA HIS A 59 -7.67 -7.98 -3.09
C HIS A 59 -6.73 -6.78 -3.08
N ALA A 60 -5.49 -6.96 -3.52
CA ALA A 60 -4.48 -5.91 -3.46
C ALA A 60 -3.61 -5.88 -4.71
N VAL A 61 -3.11 -4.70 -5.06
CA VAL A 61 -2.10 -4.50 -6.08
C VAL A 61 -1.00 -3.58 -5.54
N PHE A 62 0.25 -4.01 -5.72
CA PHE A 62 1.43 -3.22 -5.40
C PHE A 62 2.00 -2.65 -6.71
N SER A 63 2.28 -1.34 -6.74
CA SER A 63 2.87 -0.68 -7.89
C SER A 63 3.79 0.46 -7.49
N GLU A 64 5.04 0.43 -7.97
CA GLU A 64 6.07 1.43 -7.69
C GLU A 64 6.29 1.69 -6.20
N ASN A 65 5.66 2.72 -5.66
CA ASN A 65 5.77 3.18 -4.28
C ASN A 65 4.43 3.14 -3.53
N TRP A 66 3.39 2.56 -4.13
CA TRP A 66 2.06 2.56 -3.54
C TRP A 66 1.39 1.18 -3.61
N VAL A 67 0.47 0.96 -2.68
CA VAL A 67 -0.38 -0.23 -2.61
C VAL A 67 -1.81 0.20 -2.53
N VAL A 68 -2.65 -0.46 -3.32
CA VAL A 68 -4.11 -0.33 -3.23
C VAL A 68 -4.65 -1.68 -2.82
N TYR A 69 -5.54 -1.71 -1.84
CA TYR A 69 -6.21 -2.93 -1.41
C TYR A 69 -7.66 -2.67 -1.03
N HIS A 70 -8.50 -3.66 -1.33
CA HIS A 70 -9.94 -3.66 -1.15
C HIS A 70 -10.34 -4.65 -0.06
N TYR A 71 -11.28 -4.27 0.81
CA TYR A 71 -11.85 -5.11 1.87
C TYR A 71 -13.27 -4.65 2.22
N PHE A 72 -13.98 -5.42 3.04
CA PHE A 72 -15.31 -5.05 3.53
C PHE A 72 -15.24 -4.48 4.95
N ASN A 73 -15.87 -3.33 5.19
CA ASN A 73 -16.01 -2.74 6.52
C ASN A 73 -17.38 -3.14 7.11
N LEU A 74 -17.37 -4.01 8.12
CA LEU A 74 -18.57 -4.49 8.80
C LEU A 74 -19.26 -3.40 9.62
N LYS A 75 -18.51 -2.47 10.23
CA LYS A 75 -19.10 -1.39 11.03
C LYS A 75 -19.90 -0.43 10.16
N ALA A 76 -19.39 -0.15 8.97
CA ALA A 76 -20.00 0.78 8.04
C ALA A 76 -20.85 0.10 6.96
N HIS A 77 -20.93 -1.23 6.97
CA HIS A 77 -21.65 -2.06 6.00
C HIS A 77 -21.36 -1.69 4.53
N ARG A 78 -20.09 -1.45 4.21
CA ARG A 78 -19.67 -1.05 2.85
C ARG A 78 -18.28 -1.54 2.49
N TYR A 79 -18.02 -1.61 1.19
CA TYR A 79 -16.68 -1.89 0.68
C TYR A 79 -15.79 -0.64 0.78
N GLU A 80 -14.54 -0.87 1.14
CA GLU A 80 -13.52 0.16 1.23
C GLU A 80 -12.30 -0.22 0.39
N MET A 81 -11.70 0.79 -0.22
CA MET A 81 -10.43 0.69 -0.91
C MET A 81 -9.44 1.64 -0.26
N SER A 82 -8.38 1.08 0.32
CA SER A 82 -7.31 1.83 0.96
C SER A 82 -6.10 1.91 0.07
N VAL A 83 -5.47 3.08 0.09
CA VAL A 83 -4.21 3.35 -0.57
C VAL A 83 -3.15 3.64 0.47
N ILE A 84 -1.97 3.05 0.31
CA ILE A 84 -0.77 3.38 1.08
C ILE A 84 0.29 3.83 0.08
N GLU A 85 0.76 5.06 0.22
CA GLU A 85 1.89 5.60 -0.52
C GLU A 85 3.13 5.67 0.37
N ILE A 86 4.28 5.29 -0.18
CA ILE A 86 5.56 5.20 0.53
C ILE A 86 6.52 6.22 -0.06
N TYR A 87 7.16 6.98 0.82
CA TYR A 87 8.07 8.04 0.46
C TYR A 87 9.37 7.95 1.26
N ASP A 88 10.46 8.38 0.63
CA ASP A 88 11.79 8.47 1.23
C ASP A 88 11.96 9.85 1.86
N GLN A 89 12.06 9.87 3.20
CA GLN A 89 12.27 11.08 3.99
C GLN A 89 13.74 11.46 4.07
N SER A 90 14.65 10.48 4.04
CA SER A 90 16.10 10.74 4.13
C SER A 90 16.61 11.67 3.03
N ARG A 91 15.98 11.61 1.85
CA ARG A 91 16.27 12.51 0.72
C ARG A 91 15.60 13.87 0.81
N ALA A 92 14.56 14.02 1.63
CA ALA A 92 13.83 15.26 1.79
C ALA A 92 14.62 16.30 2.61
N ASP A 93 15.44 15.86 3.58
CA ASP A 93 16.28 16.75 4.41
C ASP A 93 17.54 17.26 3.69
N ASN A 94 17.83 16.77 2.48
CA ASN A 94 18.96 17.22 1.66
C ASN A 94 18.62 18.45 0.78
N LYS A 95 17.59 19.22 1.17
CA LYS A 95 16.99 20.31 0.39
C LYS A 95 17.65 21.69 0.56
N ASP A 96 18.70 21.82 1.35
CA ASP A 96 19.41 23.09 1.44
C ASP A 96 20.06 23.42 0.10
N VAL A 97 19.52 24.42 -0.58
CA VAL A 97 20.08 25.02 -1.81
C VAL A 97 21.55 25.39 -1.60
N TRP A 98 21.92 25.80 -0.38
CA TRP A 98 23.31 26.03 0.04
C TRP A 98 24.20 24.79 -0.05
N LYS A 99 23.71 23.58 0.26
CA LYS A 99 24.49 22.33 0.15
C LYS A 99 24.70 21.87 -1.29
N LEU A 100 23.79 22.24 -2.21
CA LEU A 100 23.96 22.03 -3.65
C LEU A 100 25.06 22.94 -4.22
N VAL A 101 25.12 24.20 -3.77
CA VAL A 101 26.13 25.19 -4.19
C VAL A 101 27.50 24.94 -3.54
N LEU A 102 27.54 24.50 -2.28
CA LEU A 102 28.78 24.28 -1.50
C LEU A 102 29.40 22.88 -1.66
N GLY A 103 29.00 22.11 -2.68
CA GLY A 103 29.74 20.93 -3.16
C GLY A 103 29.67 19.66 -2.29
N LYS A 104 28.83 19.60 -1.26
CA LYS A 104 28.65 18.40 -0.41
C LYS A 104 27.20 17.90 -0.45
N HIS A 105 26.71 17.55 -1.63
CA HIS A 105 25.41 16.89 -1.78
C HIS A 105 25.62 15.40 -2.11
N ASN A 106 25.34 14.52 -1.14
CA ASN A 106 25.26 13.07 -1.40
C ASN A 106 23.86 12.73 -1.96
N LEU A 107 23.58 13.15 -3.20
CA LEU A 107 22.39 12.71 -3.94
C LEU A 107 22.60 11.32 -4.60
N THR A 108 23.85 10.86 -4.63
CA THR A 108 24.32 9.63 -5.28
C THR A 108 24.61 8.49 -4.29
N SER A 109 24.24 8.63 -3.02
CA SER A 109 24.44 7.55 -2.06
C SER A 109 23.71 6.30 -2.56
N PRO A 110 24.43 5.17 -2.71
CA PRO A 110 23.80 3.94 -3.16
C PRO A 110 22.68 3.58 -2.18
N ILE A 111 21.48 3.31 -2.70
CA ILE A 111 20.38 2.77 -1.92
C ILE A 111 20.79 1.35 -1.55
N SER A 112 21.45 1.23 -0.40
CA SER A 112 21.79 -0.06 0.18
C SER A 112 20.54 -0.61 0.86
N LEU A 113 20.16 -1.83 0.50
CA LEU A 113 19.07 -2.56 1.14
C LEU A 113 19.36 -2.92 2.61
N TYR A 114 20.64 -2.82 3.02
CA TYR A 114 21.07 -3.00 4.40
C TYR A 114 21.12 -1.68 5.18
N SER A 115 21.16 -0.54 4.49
CA SER A 115 20.98 0.76 5.14
C SER A 115 19.51 0.89 5.56
N ARG A 116 19.24 1.58 6.67
CA ARG A 116 17.87 1.81 7.15
C ARG A 116 17.36 3.10 6.50
N PRO A 117 16.54 3.05 5.43
CA PRO A 117 15.93 4.24 4.90
C PRO A 117 14.86 4.74 5.88
N ASP A 118 14.88 6.03 6.17
CA ASP A 118 13.77 6.69 6.84
C ASP A 118 12.63 6.85 5.84
N VAL A 119 11.63 5.98 5.97
CA VAL A 119 10.44 5.98 5.12
C VAL A 119 9.28 6.63 5.85
N ILE A 120 8.51 7.43 5.12
CA ILE A 120 7.24 7.99 5.56
C ILE A 120 6.13 7.44 4.68
N THR A 121 5.06 6.97 5.32
CA THR A 121 3.89 6.43 4.64
C THR A 121 2.70 7.38 4.80
N LYS A 122 1.95 7.56 3.72
CA LYS A 122 0.64 8.21 3.75
C LYS A 122 -0.42 7.20 3.40
N SER A 123 -1.49 7.14 4.18
CA SER A 123 -2.59 6.23 3.93
C SER A 123 -3.91 7.00 3.84
N GLN A 124 -4.79 6.53 2.96
CA GLN A 124 -6.13 7.06 2.81
C GLN A 124 -7.09 5.94 2.39
N SER A 125 -8.29 5.95 2.95
CA SER A 125 -9.36 5.01 2.59
C SER A 125 -10.47 5.74 1.85
N TYR A 126 -11.00 5.08 0.82
CA TYR A 126 -12.11 5.55 0.01
C TYR A 126 -13.23 4.51 0.01
N PHE A 127 -14.46 4.98 -0.17
CA PHE A 127 -15.60 4.08 -0.32
C PHE A 127 -15.65 3.54 -1.75
N PHE A 128 -15.92 2.25 -1.86
CA PHE A 128 -16.12 1.57 -3.12
C PHE A 128 -17.48 0.87 -3.11
N THR A 129 -18.15 0.82 -4.25
CA THR A 129 -19.58 0.44 -4.31
C THR A 129 -19.81 -1.04 -4.53
N HIS A 130 -18.87 -1.74 -5.17
CA HIS A 130 -19.07 -3.12 -5.60
C HIS A 130 -18.02 -4.05 -4.99
N SER A 131 -18.33 -5.33 -4.87
CA SER A 131 -17.31 -6.31 -4.54
C SER A 131 -16.36 -6.52 -5.71
N VAL A 132 -15.08 -6.69 -5.38
CA VAL A 132 -14.01 -6.85 -6.36
C VAL A 132 -13.60 -8.32 -6.44
N LYS A 133 -13.48 -8.83 -7.66
CA LYS A 133 -12.97 -10.16 -7.99
C LYS A 133 -11.47 -10.14 -8.27
N THR A 134 -10.99 -9.08 -8.93
CA THR A 134 -9.57 -8.88 -9.24
C THR A 134 -9.21 -7.40 -9.37
N ILE A 135 -7.97 -7.06 -9.04
CA ILE A 135 -7.40 -5.72 -9.21
C ILE A 135 -6.08 -5.88 -9.95
N ALA A 136 -5.88 -5.09 -11.00
CA ALA A 136 -4.62 -4.97 -11.71
C ALA A 136 -4.27 -3.50 -11.92
N VAL A 137 -3.02 -3.25 -12.31
CA VAL A 137 -2.52 -1.91 -12.64
C VAL A 137 -1.97 -1.92 -14.06
N THR A 138 -2.21 -0.86 -14.82
CA THR A 138 -1.63 -0.73 -16.15
C THR A 138 -0.12 -0.50 -16.09
N SER A 139 0.59 -1.03 -17.06
CA SER A 139 2.03 -0.85 -17.22
C SER A 139 2.36 -0.50 -18.66
N THR A 140 3.30 0.43 -18.85
CA THR A 140 3.78 0.85 -20.16
C THR A 140 5.29 0.66 -20.22
N THR A 141 5.82 0.44 -21.42
CA THR A 141 7.24 0.13 -21.64
C THR A 141 8.20 1.15 -21.00
N LYS A 142 7.81 2.42 -20.96
CA LYS A 142 8.62 3.51 -20.38
C LYS A 142 8.08 4.02 -19.04
N GLY A 143 6.90 3.60 -18.61
CA GLY A 143 6.29 4.05 -17.36
C GLY A 143 5.94 5.54 -17.30
N ILE A 144 5.88 6.23 -18.44
CA ILE A 144 5.64 7.69 -18.50
C ILE A 144 4.14 8.01 -18.35
N THR A 145 3.27 7.20 -18.95
CA THR A 145 1.82 7.38 -18.89
C THR A 145 1.30 7.12 -17.47
N SER A 146 0.27 7.88 -17.08
CA SER A 146 -0.48 7.66 -15.84
C SER A 146 -0.92 6.21 -15.72
N LYS A 147 -0.69 5.61 -14.55
CA LYS A 147 -1.20 4.27 -14.25
C LYS A 147 -2.69 4.33 -13.95
N GLN A 148 -3.40 3.35 -14.45
CA GLN A 148 -4.82 3.13 -14.20
C GLN A 148 -4.98 1.85 -13.40
N LEU A 149 -5.90 1.85 -12.44
CA LEU A 149 -6.36 0.64 -11.78
C LEU A 149 -7.42 -0.01 -12.66
N LEU A 150 -7.25 -1.29 -12.95
CA LEU A 150 -8.26 -2.11 -13.62
C LEU A 150 -8.93 -2.95 -12.55
N ILE A 151 -10.23 -2.77 -12.36
CA ILE A 151 -11.00 -3.45 -11.33
C ILE A 151 -12.02 -4.35 -12.02
N GLY A 152 -11.84 -5.66 -11.86
CA GLY A 152 -12.85 -6.64 -12.25
C GLY A 152 -13.82 -6.85 -11.09
N THR A 153 -15.08 -6.44 -11.28
CA THR A 153 -16.14 -6.63 -10.28
C THR A 153 -16.66 -8.06 -10.28
N ILE A 154 -17.38 -8.45 -9.22
CA ILE A 154 -18.07 -9.75 -9.18
C ILE A 154 -19.17 -9.90 -10.25
N GLY A 155 -19.67 -8.79 -10.79
CA GLY A 155 -20.64 -8.77 -11.89
C GLY A 155 -20.00 -8.92 -13.27
N ASP A 156 -18.73 -9.31 -13.34
CA ASP A 156 -17.90 -9.43 -14.55
C ASP A 156 -17.82 -8.14 -15.39
N GLN A 157 -18.08 -6.99 -14.77
CA GLN A 157 -17.80 -5.67 -15.33
C GLN A 157 -16.36 -5.25 -14.98
N VAL A 158 -15.69 -4.60 -15.93
CA VAL A 158 -14.38 -3.98 -15.73
C VAL A 158 -14.53 -2.48 -15.72
N CYS A 159 -14.01 -1.84 -14.68
CA CYS A 159 -13.93 -0.39 -14.55
C CYS A 159 -12.49 0.05 -14.26
#